data_AF-A0A7V1WDJ6-F1
#
_entry.id   AF-A0A7V1WDJ6-F1
#
_cell.length_a   1.000
_cell.length_b   1.000
_cell.length_c   1.000
_cell.angle_alpha   90.00
_cell.angle_beta   90.00
_cell.angle_gamma   90.00
#
_symmetry.space_group_name_H-M   'P 1'
#
loop_
_entity.id
_entity.type
_entity.pdbx_description
1 polymer ?
#
loop_
_entity_poly.entity_id
_entity_poly.type
_entity_poly.pdbx_seq_one_letter_code
_entity_poly.pdbx_strand_id
1 'polypeptide(L)'
;MLVCDSFGVGDAPDAAAYGDAGSDTLGNCARAVGGLRVPALEGLGLGYLTRIEGVAPRAEPGTAHGRLTERSAGKDTTTGHWEMAGIVLDRPFPLYPEGFPPEVIEPFERAIGREVLGNVPASGTEIIERLGAEHLRTGRPIVYTSGDSVFQIACHVDVVPLETLYEWCRIARGILVGEHSVGRVIARPFEGEPGSFRRRPERRDFSVPPPGPTLLDRCLEADVAVYGVGKIRDIFAERGLTEAVYSDSNDHGIDLTLGYLRRPGPALVFTNLVDFDSKYGHRNDPQGYARAVEALDGRLPELIAALDGGVLFLTGDHGCDPTTPSTDHSRERTPLLAAG
;
A
#
# COMPACT_ATOMS: atom_id res chain seq x y z
N MET A 1 14.60 -4.09 5.74
CA MET A 1 13.58 -3.05 5.96
C MET A 1 12.20 -3.70 5.89
N LEU A 2 11.47 -3.68 7.00
CA LEU A 2 10.15 -4.28 7.15
C LEU A 2 9.13 -3.16 7.37
N VAL A 3 8.27 -2.93 6.39
CA VAL A 3 7.16 -2.00 6.50
C VAL A 3 5.91 -2.80 6.86
N CYS A 4 5.37 -2.51 8.03
CA CYS A 4 4.05 -2.93 8.43
C CYS A 4 3.10 -1.85 7.88
N ASP A 5 2.41 -2.15 6.79
CA ASP A 5 1.53 -1.20 6.11
C ASP A 5 0.52 -0.63 7.11
N SER A 6 0.25 0.68 7.06
CA SER A 6 -0.63 1.41 7.99
C SER A 6 -0.28 1.39 9.49
N PHE A 7 0.93 0.99 9.89
CA PHE A 7 1.32 0.78 11.29
C PHE A 7 1.65 2.09 12.04
N GLY A 8 0.66 2.97 12.22
CA GLY A 8 0.77 4.28 12.86
C GLY A 8 0.86 4.29 14.39
N VAL A 9 1.51 5.32 14.94
CA VAL A 9 1.64 5.61 16.39
C VAL A 9 1.09 7.01 16.75
N GLY A 10 0.17 7.54 15.94
CA GLY A 10 -0.54 8.80 16.17
C GLY A 10 0.33 10.06 16.13
N ASP A 11 -0.23 11.16 16.64
CA ASP A 11 0.46 12.43 16.94
C ASP A 11 1.25 13.04 15.75
N ALA A 12 0.74 12.91 14.51
CA ALA A 12 1.25 13.71 13.41
C ALA A 12 0.88 15.19 13.63
N PRO A 13 1.83 16.12 13.49
CA PRO A 13 1.61 17.54 13.78
C PRO A 13 0.61 18.19 12.82
N ASP A 14 0.43 17.63 11.62
CA ASP A 14 -0.46 18.12 10.56
C ASP A 14 -1.74 17.27 10.41
N ALA A 15 -2.01 16.30 11.31
CA ALA A 15 -3.16 15.40 11.20
C ALA A 15 -4.50 16.12 11.01
N ALA A 16 -4.70 17.26 11.68
CA ALA A 16 -5.92 18.06 11.57
C ALA A 16 -6.18 18.58 10.15
N ALA A 17 -5.13 18.83 9.35
CA ALA A 17 -5.28 19.27 7.95
C ALA A 17 -5.85 18.17 7.04
N TYR A 18 -5.75 16.91 7.46
CA TYR A 18 -6.26 15.74 6.75
C TYR A 18 -7.58 15.21 7.34
N GLY A 19 -8.11 15.86 8.38
CA GLY A 19 -9.28 15.38 9.11
C GLY A 19 -9.00 14.24 10.09
N ASP A 20 -7.73 13.94 10.37
CA ASP A 20 -7.27 12.78 11.14
C ASP A 20 -6.88 13.14 12.58
N ALA A 21 -7.39 14.26 13.10
CA ALA A 21 -7.08 14.70 14.46
C ALA A 21 -7.56 13.67 15.49
N GLY A 22 -6.63 13.11 16.26
CA GLY A 22 -6.90 12.10 17.29
C GLY A 22 -6.72 10.65 16.84
N SER A 23 -6.38 10.41 15.57
CA SER A 23 -5.97 9.08 15.10
C SER A 23 -4.69 8.64 15.81
N ASP A 24 -4.71 7.39 16.29
CA ASP A 24 -3.57 6.69 16.89
C ASP A 24 -3.80 5.20 16.67
N THR A 25 -3.35 4.68 15.52
CA THR A 25 -3.67 3.34 15.06
C THR A 25 -3.37 2.28 16.14
N LEU A 26 -2.13 2.24 16.64
CA LEU A 26 -1.76 1.25 17.66
C LEU A 26 -2.33 1.55 19.04
N GLY A 27 -2.33 2.82 19.47
CA GLY A 27 -2.83 3.20 20.79
C GLY A 27 -4.34 3.00 20.94
N ASN A 28 -5.12 3.36 19.91
CA ASN A 28 -6.57 3.19 19.91
C ASN A 28 -6.97 1.72 19.67
N CYS A 29 -6.27 1.01 18.78
CA CYS A 29 -6.48 -0.44 18.62
C CYS A 29 -6.28 -1.17 19.95
N ALA A 30 -5.16 -0.94 20.64
CA ALA A 30 -4.87 -1.56 21.94
C ALA A 30 -5.98 -1.28 22.96
N ARG A 31 -6.44 -0.04 23.06
CA ARG A 31 -7.53 0.35 23.95
C ARG A 31 -8.85 -0.34 23.61
N ALA A 32 -9.15 -0.50 22.33
CA ALA A 32 -10.38 -1.14 21.86
C ALA A 32 -10.42 -2.65 22.16
N VAL A 33 -9.25 -3.32 22.21
CA VAL A 33 -9.16 -4.76 22.46
C VAL A 33 -8.81 -5.12 23.91
N GLY A 34 -8.58 -4.14 24.78
CA GLY A 34 -8.21 -4.38 26.19
C GLY A 34 -6.71 -4.67 26.40
N GLY A 35 -5.88 -4.21 25.48
CA GLY A 35 -4.42 -4.34 25.50
C GLY A 35 -3.85 -5.27 24.43
N LEU A 36 -2.57 -5.08 24.12
CA LEU A 36 -1.79 -5.94 23.22
C LEU A 36 -0.75 -6.72 24.02
N ARG A 37 -0.45 -7.95 23.59
CA ARG A 37 0.66 -8.74 24.13
C ARG A 37 1.78 -8.89 23.10
N VAL A 38 2.74 -7.96 23.14
CA VAL A 38 3.83 -7.89 22.16
C VAL A 38 5.22 -7.75 22.80
N PRO A 39 5.71 -8.78 23.52
CA PRO A 39 6.98 -8.71 24.23
C PRO A 39 8.21 -8.43 23.34
N ALA A 40 8.22 -8.82 22.07
CA ALA A 40 9.35 -8.55 21.18
C ALA A 40 9.36 -7.08 20.74
N LEU A 41 8.23 -6.55 20.26
CA LEU A 41 8.07 -5.12 19.93
C LEU A 41 8.25 -4.23 21.17
N GLU A 42 7.78 -4.68 22.34
CA GLU A 42 8.07 -4.04 23.62
C GLU A 42 9.59 -3.97 23.83
N GLY A 43 10.31 -5.08 23.65
CA GLY A 43 11.77 -5.12 23.74
C GLY A 43 12.49 -4.23 22.72
N LEU A 44 11.86 -3.88 21.60
CA LEU A 44 12.42 -2.96 20.60
C LEU A 44 12.20 -1.47 20.93
N GLY A 45 11.39 -1.13 21.95
CA GLY A 45 11.10 0.27 22.27
C GLY A 45 9.71 0.77 21.89
N LEU A 46 8.80 -0.09 21.43
CA LEU A 46 7.49 0.35 20.94
C LEU A 46 6.69 1.15 22.00
N GLY A 47 6.76 0.74 23.27
CA GLY A 47 6.07 1.42 24.37
C GLY A 47 6.57 2.84 24.69
N TYR A 48 7.69 3.29 24.11
CA TYR A 48 8.15 4.68 24.20
C TYR A 48 7.51 5.60 23.15
N LEU A 49 6.86 5.04 22.11
CA LEU A 49 6.45 5.81 20.93
C LEU A 49 5.06 6.40 21.08
N THR A 50 4.12 5.65 21.65
CA THR A 50 2.80 6.13 22.07
C THR A 50 2.31 5.28 23.24
N ARG A 51 1.22 5.69 23.89
CA ARG A 51 0.60 4.90 24.95
C ARG A 51 -0.19 3.75 24.35
N ILE A 52 0.36 2.55 24.46
CA ILE A 52 -0.27 1.31 24.00
C ILE A 52 -0.63 0.48 25.23
N GLU A 53 -1.90 0.17 25.41
CA GLU A 53 -2.37 -0.64 26.54
C GLU A 53 -1.75 -2.05 26.45
N GLY A 54 -1.18 -2.54 27.56
CA GLY A 54 -0.48 -3.83 27.60
C GLY A 54 1.01 -3.81 27.19
N VAL A 55 1.55 -2.67 26.75
CA VAL A 55 2.96 -2.54 26.32
C VAL A 55 3.70 -1.53 27.18
N ALA A 56 4.75 -1.96 27.87
CA ALA A 56 5.54 -1.09 28.73
C ALA A 56 6.59 -0.29 27.95
N PRO A 57 6.96 0.93 28.39
CA PRO A 57 8.12 1.64 27.86
C PRO A 57 9.42 0.94 28.29
N ARG A 58 9.91 0.03 27.44
CA ARG A 58 11.12 -0.78 27.63
C ARG A 58 11.87 -0.88 26.32
N ALA A 59 13.19 -1.04 26.37
CA ALA A 59 14.02 -1.32 25.21
C ALA A 59 15.23 -2.17 25.64
N GLU A 60 15.60 -3.16 24.83
CA GLU A 60 16.73 -4.04 25.07
C GLU A 60 18.05 -3.43 24.55
N PRO A 61 19.21 -3.80 25.12
CA PRO A 61 20.50 -3.43 24.55
C PRO A 61 20.62 -3.84 23.08
N GLY A 62 21.25 -3.00 22.25
CA GLY A 62 21.37 -3.25 20.81
C GLY A 62 20.14 -2.85 19.97
N THR A 63 19.17 -2.17 20.59
CA THR A 63 18.00 -1.63 19.88
C THR A 63 18.02 -0.11 19.81
N ALA A 64 17.32 0.45 18.81
CA ALA A 64 17.04 1.87 18.72
C ALA A 64 15.57 2.09 18.35
N HIS A 65 14.98 3.16 18.88
CA HIS A 65 13.58 3.49 18.62
C HIS A 65 13.36 4.99 18.43
N GLY A 66 12.32 5.34 17.68
CA GLY A 66 11.91 6.71 17.45
C GLY A 66 10.58 6.81 16.73
N ARG A 67 10.13 8.04 16.48
CA ARG A 67 8.95 8.33 15.65
C ARG A 67 9.38 9.05 14.39
N LEU A 68 8.85 8.63 13.25
CA LEU A 68 9.04 9.28 11.96
C LEU A 68 7.82 10.15 11.66
N THR A 69 8.04 11.35 11.13
CA THR A 69 6.97 12.26 10.70
C THR A 69 7.08 12.43 9.19
N GLU A 70 6.04 12.03 8.48
CA GLU A 70 5.96 12.18 7.02
C GLU A 70 6.02 13.66 6.63
N ARG A 71 6.86 13.99 5.67
CA ARG A 71 7.04 15.34 5.12
C ARG A 71 6.24 15.56 3.86
N SER A 72 6.02 14.51 3.10
CA SER A 72 5.26 14.54 1.86
C SER A 72 3.80 14.89 2.12
N ALA A 73 3.15 15.50 1.15
CA ALA A 73 1.77 16.00 1.28
C ALA A 73 0.69 14.91 1.10
N GLY A 74 1.07 13.70 0.66
CA GLY A 74 0.18 12.53 0.61
C GLY A 74 0.27 11.70 1.88
N LYS A 75 -0.78 10.91 2.15
CA LYS A 75 -0.84 9.89 3.23
C LYS A 75 -1.12 8.48 2.67
N ASP A 76 -0.89 8.29 1.37
CA ASP A 76 -1.08 7.02 0.68
C ASP A 76 0.19 6.15 0.72
N THR A 77 0.02 4.85 0.55
CA THR A 77 1.11 3.86 0.58
C THR A 77 2.28 4.23 -0.32
N THR A 78 2.03 4.78 -1.51
CA THR A 78 3.09 5.07 -2.48
C THR A 78 3.94 6.24 -1.98
N THR A 79 3.29 7.30 -1.48
CA THR A 79 3.96 8.46 -0.89
C THR A 79 4.87 8.06 0.27
N GLY A 80 4.35 7.32 1.26
CA GLY A 80 5.14 6.93 2.43
C GLY A 80 6.34 6.05 2.08
N HIS A 81 6.16 5.07 1.18
CA HIS A 81 7.25 4.21 0.71
C HIS A 81 8.31 4.96 -0.09
N TRP A 82 7.90 5.92 -0.92
CA TRP A 82 8.83 6.73 -1.69
C TRP A 82 9.63 7.67 -0.79
N GLU A 83 9.01 8.25 0.24
CA GLU A 83 9.71 9.10 1.22
C GLU A 83 10.75 8.30 2.01
N MET A 84 10.38 7.10 2.45
CA MET A 84 11.32 6.15 3.06
C MET A 84 12.53 5.83 2.16
N ALA A 85 12.34 5.86 0.84
CA ALA A 85 13.39 5.64 -0.14
C ALA A 85 14.05 6.93 -0.67
N GLY A 86 13.77 8.09 -0.06
CA GLY A 86 14.46 9.36 -0.34
C GLY A 86 13.72 10.34 -1.25
N ILE A 87 12.45 10.11 -1.57
CA ILE A 87 11.63 11.00 -2.42
C ILE A 87 10.55 11.70 -1.58
N VAL A 88 10.65 13.02 -1.44
CA VAL A 88 9.60 13.82 -0.80
C VAL A 88 8.68 14.42 -1.86
N LEU A 89 7.37 14.24 -1.72
CA LEU A 89 6.37 14.79 -2.63
C LEU A 89 5.71 16.04 -2.03
N ASP A 90 5.86 17.17 -2.71
CA ASP A 90 5.23 18.44 -2.30
C ASP A 90 3.71 18.47 -2.51
N ARG A 91 3.17 17.54 -3.31
CA ARG A 91 1.75 17.43 -3.64
C ARG A 91 1.28 15.98 -3.46
N PRO A 92 0.08 15.74 -2.92
CA PRO A 92 -0.49 14.41 -2.87
C PRO A 92 -0.86 13.93 -4.28
N PHE A 93 -1.03 12.62 -4.44
CA PHE A 93 -1.65 12.09 -5.65
C PHE A 93 -3.10 12.61 -5.79
N PRO A 94 -3.55 12.94 -7.01
CA PRO A 94 -4.86 13.54 -7.23
C PRO A 94 -5.99 12.53 -6.99
N LEU A 95 -7.08 13.00 -6.39
CA LEU A 95 -8.33 12.26 -6.24
C LEU A 95 -9.40 12.81 -7.19
N TYR A 96 -10.43 12.01 -7.48
CA TYR A 96 -11.46 12.31 -8.46
C TYR A 96 -12.88 12.00 -7.94
N PRO A 97 -13.35 12.67 -6.86
CA PRO A 97 -14.65 12.40 -6.25
C PRO A 97 -15.84 12.66 -7.18
N GLU A 98 -15.66 13.47 -8.22
CA GLU A 98 -16.69 13.76 -9.24
C GLU A 98 -16.38 13.07 -10.59
N GLY A 99 -15.45 12.11 -10.59
CA GLY A 99 -14.92 11.50 -11.81
C GLY A 99 -13.75 12.28 -12.41
N PHE A 100 -13.16 11.71 -13.46
CA PHE A 100 -12.06 12.32 -14.21
C PHE A 100 -12.59 13.43 -15.13
N PRO A 101 -11.85 14.53 -15.29
CA PRO A 101 -12.31 15.65 -16.10
C PRO A 101 -12.17 15.35 -17.60
N PRO A 102 -12.83 16.13 -18.48
CA PRO A 102 -12.81 15.91 -19.93
C PRO A 102 -11.40 15.86 -20.52
N GLU A 103 -10.47 16.66 -20.01
CA GLU A 103 -9.07 16.67 -20.44
C GLU A 103 -8.31 15.35 -20.15
N VAL A 104 -8.86 14.46 -19.32
CA VAL A 104 -8.37 13.09 -19.12
C VAL A 104 -9.17 12.09 -19.96
N ILE A 105 -10.50 12.18 -19.93
CA ILE A 105 -11.38 11.20 -20.58
C ILE A 105 -11.36 11.32 -22.10
N GLU A 106 -11.46 12.53 -22.66
CA GLU A 106 -11.52 12.70 -24.12
C GLU A 106 -10.22 12.25 -24.82
N PRO A 107 -9.00 12.54 -24.32
CA PRO A 107 -7.79 11.95 -24.89
C PRO A 107 -7.76 10.43 -24.78
N PHE A 108 -8.23 9.87 -23.67
CA PHE A 108 -8.29 8.42 -23.49
C PHE A 108 -9.24 7.77 -24.50
N GLU A 109 -10.48 8.28 -24.62
CA GLU A 109 -11.47 7.82 -25.59
C GLU A 109 -10.97 7.90 -27.04
N ARG A 110 -10.32 9.01 -27.40
CA ARG A 110 -9.70 9.16 -28.73
C ARG A 110 -8.60 8.14 -28.97
N ALA A 111 -7.74 7.90 -27.97
CA ALA A 111 -6.61 6.99 -28.11
C ALA A 111 -7.05 5.52 -28.23
N ILE A 112 -8.14 5.13 -27.56
CA ILE A 112 -8.69 3.78 -27.64
C ILE A 112 -9.75 3.61 -28.75
N GLY A 113 -10.19 4.71 -29.37
CA GLY A 113 -11.21 4.73 -30.42
C GLY A 113 -12.62 4.38 -29.94
N ARG A 114 -12.94 4.60 -28.66
CA ARG A 114 -14.21 4.23 -28.02
C ARG A 114 -14.55 5.18 -26.89
N GLU A 115 -15.84 5.48 -26.75
CA GLU A 115 -16.35 6.20 -25.57
C GLU A 115 -16.31 5.31 -24.31
N VAL A 116 -16.15 5.91 -23.13
CA VAL A 116 -16.15 5.21 -21.84
C VAL A 116 -17.53 5.19 -21.20
N LEU A 117 -17.84 4.16 -20.43
CA LEU A 117 -19.00 4.14 -19.53
C LEU A 117 -18.55 4.52 -18.11
N GLY A 118 -19.44 5.16 -17.33
CA GLY A 118 -19.20 5.45 -15.92
C GLY A 118 -18.55 6.81 -15.69
N ASN A 119 -17.24 6.83 -15.51
CA ASN A 119 -16.45 7.97 -15.06
C ASN A 119 -16.93 8.55 -13.71
N VAL A 120 -17.08 7.69 -12.71
CA VAL A 120 -17.52 8.07 -11.35
C VAL A 120 -16.77 7.25 -10.29
N PRO A 121 -16.73 7.69 -9.02
CA PRO A 121 -16.32 6.83 -7.93
C PRO A 121 -17.34 5.71 -7.72
N ALA A 122 -16.86 4.47 -7.60
CA ALA A 122 -17.73 3.33 -7.31
C ALA A 122 -16.91 2.13 -6.82
N SER A 123 -17.55 1.21 -6.11
CA SER A 123 -16.94 -0.10 -5.88
C SER A 123 -16.91 -0.91 -7.19
N GLY A 124 -15.89 -1.75 -7.36
CA GLY A 124 -15.76 -2.56 -8.57
C GLY A 124 -16.95 -3.52 -8.79
N THR A 125 -17.55 -4.03 -7.72
CA THR A 125 -18.74 -4.89 -7.82
C THR A 125 -19.97 -4.08 -8.27
N GLU A 126 -20.19 -2.91 -7.67
CA GLU A 126 -21.33 -2.04 -8.00
C GLU A 126 -21.26 -1.55 -9.45
N ILE A 127 -20.10 -1.06 -9.90
CA ILE A 127 -19.98 -0.46 -11.23
C ILE A 127 -20.16 -1.50 -12.35
N ILE A 128 -19.66 -2.72 -12.12
CA ILE A 128 -19.81 -3.83 -13.07
C ILE A 128 -21.26 -4.30 -13.10
N GLU A 129 -21.94 -4.41 -11.95
CA GLU A 129 -23.36 -4.75 -11.92
C GLU A 129 -24.21 -3.70 -12.64
N ARG A 130 -23.90 -2.40 -12.43
CA ARG A 130 -24.63 -1.28 -13.03
C ARG A 130 -24.42 -1.15 -14.54
N LEU A 131 -23.20 -1.33 -15.02
CA LEU A 131 -22.80 -0.98 -16.40
C LEU A 131 -22.37 -2.18 -17.25
N GLY A 132 -22.26 -3.37 -16.67
CA GLY A 132 -21.78 -4.57 -17.36
C GLY A 132 -22.65 -4.98 -18.55
N ALA A 133 -23.98 -4.89 -18.42
CA ALA A 133 -24.90 -5.19 -19.53
C ALA A 133 -24.72 -4.24 -20.73
N GLU A 134 -24.48 -2.95 -20.48
CA GLU A 134 -24.23 -2.00 -21.57
C GLU A 134 -22.82 -2.15 -22.16
N HIS A 135 -21.83 -2.50 -21.33
CA HIS A 135 -20.51 -2.90 -21.80
C HIS A 135 -20.59 -4.11 -22.75
N LEU A 136 -21.35 -5.15 -22.39
CA LEU A 136 -21.56 -6.32 -23.24
C LEU A 136 -22.18 -5.96 -24.61
N ARG A 137 -23.13 -5.01 -24.63
CA ARG A 137 -23.79 -4.54 -25.86
C ARG A 137 -22.90 -3.69 -26.76
N THR A 138 -22.04 -2.86 -26.18
CA THR A 138 -21.35 -1.78 -26.91
C THR A 138 -19.85 -2.00 -27.07
N GLY A 139 -19.25 -2.80 -26.20
CA GLY A 139 -17.80 -2.92 -26.05
C GLY A 139 -17.12 -1.65 -25.55
N ARG A 140 -17.86 -0.68 -24.99
CA ARG A 140 -17.29 0.53 -24.37
C ARG A 140 -16.68 0.17 -23.01
N PRO A 141 -15.40 0.47 -22.72
CA PRO A 141 -14.83 0.17 -21.41
C PRO A 141 -15.55 0.93 -20.30
N ILE A 142 -15.65 0.30 -19.12
CA ILE A 142 -16.16 0.96 -17.92
C ILE A 142 -14.98 1.61 -17.21
N VAL A 143 -14.95 2.94 -17.12
CA VAL A 143 -13.95 3.70 -16.36
C VAL A 143 -14.54 4.14 -15.04
N TYR A 144 -13.79 3.98 -13.95
CA TYR A 144 -14.20 4.40 -12.61
C TYR A 144 -13.00 4.64 -11.69
N THR A 145 -13.25 5.26 -10.54
CA THR A 145 -12.25 5.53 -9.49
C THR A 145 -12.74 5.04 -8.11
N SER A 146 -11.91 5.17 -7.07
CA SER A 146 -12.26 4.89 -5.66
C SER A 146 -11.92 6.09 -4.76
N GLY A 147 -11.91 5.90 -3.45
CA GLY A 147 -11.34 6.87 -2.49
C GLY A 147 -9.83 7.05 -2.64
N ASP A 148 -9.16 6.13 -3.35
CA ASP A 148 -7.72 6.20 -3.65
C ASP A 148 -7.45 6.91 -4.97
N SER A 149 -6.19 7.33 -5.16
CA SER A 149 -5.72 7.86 -6.44
C SER A 149 -5.51 6.76 -7.47
N VAL A 150 -6.60 6.30 -8.10
CA VAL A 150 -6.57 5.20 -9.09
C VAL A 150 -7.48 5.45 -10.30
N PHE A 151 -7.03 5.02 -11.49
CA PHE A 151 -7.84 4.97 -12.71
C PHE A 151 -8.13 3.52 -13.06
N GLN A 152 -9.38 3.07 -12.95
CA GLN A 152 -9.74 1.66 -13.13
C GLN A 152 -10.51 1.46 -14.43
N ILE A 153 -10.13 0.44 -15.21
CA ILE A 153 -10.79 0.08 -16.47
C ILE A 153 -11.34 -1.34 -16.32
N ALA A 154 -12.66 -1.49 -16.34
CA ALA A 154 -13.33 -2.78 -16.32
C ALA A 154 -13.88 -3.18 -17.68
N CYS A 155 -13.60 -4.41 -18.09
CA CYS A 155 -14.08 -5.00 -19.34
C CYS A 155 -14.39 -6.49 -19.18
N HIS A 156 -15.43 -6.95 -19.86
CA HIS A 156 -15.80 -8.35 -19.94
C HIS A 156 -14.83 -9.09 -20.87
N VAL A 157 -14.30 -10.22 -20.42
CA VAL A 157 -13.24 -10.96 -21.13
C VAL A 157 -13.65 -11.47 -22.51
N ASP A 158 -14.93 -11.75 -22.72
CA ASP A 158 -15.45 -12.19 -24.03
C ASP A 158 -15.70 -11.04 -25.01
N VAL A 159 -15.64 -9.78 -24.56
CA VAL A 159 -15.90 -8.59 -25.38
C VAL A 159 -14.61 -7.85 -25.69
N VAL A 160 -13.73 -7.70 -24.70
CA VAL A 160 -12.42 -7.07 -24.85
C VAL A 160 -11.37 -8.06 -24.37
N PRO A 161 -10.49 -8.55 -25.28
CA PRO A 161 -9.38 -9.42 -24.90
C PRO A 161 -8.49 -8.76 -23.84
N LEU A 162 -7.93 -9.57 -22.95
CA LEU A 162 -7.07 -9.09 -21.84
C LEU A 162 -5.91 -8.20 -22.33
N GLU A 163 -5.25 -8.58 -23.42
CA GLU A 163 -4.14 -7.77 -23.95
C GLU A 163 -4.60 -6.39 -24.43
N THR A 164 -5.80 -6.27 -24.98
CA THR A 164 -6.39 -4.97 -25.35
C THR A 164 -6.70 -4.14 -24.11
N LEU A 165 -7.25 -4.75 -23.06
CA LEU A 165 -7.48 -4.08 -21.77
C LEU A 165 -6.17 -3.58 -21.17
N TYR A 166 -5.11 -4.40 -21.19
CA TYR A 166 -3.80 -3.99 -20.72
C TYR A 166 -3.20 -2.86 -21.54
N GLU A 167 -3.39 -2.88 -22.87
CA GLU A 167 -2.94 -1.78 -23.72
C GLU A 167 -3.68 -0.47 -23.40
N TRP A 168 -4.99 -0.52 -23.18
CA TRP A 168 -5.75 0.64 -22.73
C TRP A 168 -5.24 1.16 -21.38
N CYS A 169 -4.87 0.27 -20.44
CA CYS A 169 -4.24 0.71 -19.19
C CYS A 169 -2.88 1.41 -19.42
N ARG A 170 -2.05 0.93 -20.36
CA ARG A 170 -0.78 1.60 -20.71
C ARG A 170 -1.02 2.97 -21.33
N ILE A 171 -2.00 3.08 -22.23
CA ILE A 171 -2.43 4.35 -22.82
C ILE A 171 -2.88 5.33 -21.73
N ALA A 172 -3.80 4.90 -20.86
CA ALA A 172 -4.26 5.71 -19.73
C ALA A 172 -3.08 6.15 -18.85
N ARG A 173 -2.12 5.26 -18.58
CA ARG A 173 -0.94 5.61 -17.78
C ARG A 173 -0.10 6.72 -18.40
N GLY A 174 0.03 6.74 -19.73
CA GLY A 174 0.74 7.79 -20.47
C GLY A 174 -0.01 9.14 -20.52
N ILE A 175 -1.34 9.11 -20.37
CA ILE A 175 -2.19 10.33 -20.29
C ILE A 175 -2.18 10.90 -18.86
N LEU A 176 -2.23 10.02 -17.86
CA LEU A 176 -2.30 10.38 -16.45
C LEU A 176 -0.90 10.76 -15.93
N VAL A 177 -0.45 11.95 -16.32
CA VAL A 177 0.83 12.56 -15.96
C VAL A 177 0.64 13.97 -15.38
N GLY A 178 1.67 14.54 -14.77
CA GLY A 178 1.60 15.89 -14.21
C GLY A 178 0.52 16.01 -13.12
N GLU A 179 -0.39 16.97 -13.26
CA GLU A 179 -1.50 17.18 -12.31
C GLU A 179 -2.50 16.02 -12.27
N HIS A 180 -2.54 15.19 -13.32
CA HIS A 180 -3.40 14.00 -13.40
C HIS A 180 -2.66 12.70 -13.08
N SER A 181 -1.46 12.79 -12.50
CA SER A 181 -0.64 11.62 -12.19
C SER A 181 -1.24 10.80 -11.06
N VAL A 182 -2.22 9.93 -11.34
CA VAL A 182 -2.74 8.99 -10.33
C VAL A 182 -1.67 7.98 -9.90
N GLY A 183 -1.80 7.44 -8.69
CA GLY A 183 -0.89 6.41 -8.18
C GLY A 183 -0.89 5.14 -9.04
N ARG A 184 -2.07 4.63 -9.44
CA ARG A 184 -2.17 3.41 -10.24
C ARG A 184 -3.27 3.47 -11.30
N VAL A 185 -2.98 2.89 -12.47
CA VAL A 185 -4.02 2.48 -13.43
C VAL A 185 -4.28 0.98 -13.25
N ILE A 186 -5.52 0.52 -13.18
CA ILE A 186 -5.84 -0.87 -12.83
C ILE A 186 -6.75 -1.50 -13.88
N ALA A 187 -6.29 -2.60 -14.48
CA ALA A 187 -7.09 -3.48 -15.31
C ALA A 187 -8.02 -4.33 -14.43
N ARG A 188 -9.32 -4.31 -14.73
CA ARG A 188 -10.37 -5.02 -13.99
C ARG A 188 -11.17 -5.92 -14.92
N PRO A 189 -10.58 -7.04 -15.38
CA PRO A 189 -11.33 -8.00 -16.16
C PRO A 189 -12.48 -8.59 -15.34
N PHE A 190 -13.59 -8.88 -16.01
CA PHE A 190 -14.73 -9.57 -15.42
C PHE A 190 -15.36 -10.56 -16.40
N GLU A 191 -16.17 -11.47 -15.87
CA GLU A 191 -16.89 -12.50 -16.62
C GLU A 191 -18.32 -12.65 -16.09
N GLY A 192 -19.13 -13.44 -16.80
CA GLY A 192 -20.49 -13.82 -16.40
C GLY A 192 -21.56 -13.05 -17.16
N GLU A 193 -22.80 -13.17 -16.70
CA GLU A 193 -23.97 -12.57 -17.35
C GLU A 193 -24.59 -11.50 -16.45
N PRO A 194 -25.41 -10.57 -16.99
CA PRO A 194 -26.15 -9.59 -16.19
C PRO A 194 -26.85 -10.22 -14.97
N GLY A 195 -26.63 -9.66 -13.78
CA GLY A 195 -27.10 -10.22 -12.51
C GLY A 195 -26.17 -11.24 -11.84
N SER A 196 -25.05 -11.60 -12.49
CA SER A 196 -24.12 -12.63 -12.00
C SER A 196 -22.64 -12.37 -12.33
N PHE A 197 -22.28 -11.11 -12.60
CA PHE A 197 -20.91 -10.76 -12.97
C PHE A 197 -19.90 -11.04 -11.86
N ARG A 198 -18.69 -11.46 -12.25
CA ARG A 198 -17.58 -11.75 -11.34
C ARG A 198 -16.28 -11.16 -11.85
N ARG A 199 -15.55 -10.50 -10.94
CA ARG A 199 -14.19 -10.03 -11.24
C ARG A 199 -13.25 -11.23 -11.39
N ARG A 200 -12.31 -11.08 -12.32
CA ARG A 200 -11.34 -12.10 -12.70
C ARG A 200 -9.99 -11.87 -12.00
N PRO A 201 -9.20 -12.93 -11.73
CA PRO A 201 -7.89 -12.83 -11.08
C PRO A 201 -6.82 -12.19 -11.97
N GLU A 202 -7.01 -12.10 -13.28
CA GLU A 202 -6.10 -11.46 -14.26
C GLU A 202 -6.05 -9.92 -14.15
N ARG A 203 -6.42 -9.39 -12.99
CA ARG A 203 -6.17 -8.00 -12.59
C ARG A 203 -4.69 -7.67 -12.79
N ARG A 204 -4.41 -6.49 -13.34
CA ARG A 204 -3.05 -5.96 -13.45
C ARG A 204 -3.03 -4.48 -13.08
N ASP A 205 -2.04 -4.09 -12.29
CA ASP A 205 -1.84 -2.72 -11.85
C ASP A 205 -0.65 -2.11 -12.61
N PHE A 206 -0.78 -0.85 -13.00
CA PHE A 206 0.20 -0.06 -13.74
C PHE A 206 0.51 1.18 -12.91
N SER A 207 1.46 1.03 -11.99
CA SER A 207 1.86 2.07 -11.06
C SER A 207 2.66 3.18 -11.74
N VAL A 208 2.56 4.39 -11.20
CA VAL A 208 3.50 5.46 -11.52
C VAL A 208 4.89 5.09 -10.97
N PRO A 209 5.99 5.33 -11.71
CA PRO A 209 7.33 5.10 -11.18
C PRO A 209 7.78 6.28 -10.28
N PRO A 210 8.72 6.05 -9.34
CA PRO A 210 9.33 7.13 -8.57
C PRO A 210 9.91 8.23 -9.47
N PRO A 211 9.73 9.53 -9.15
CA PRO A 211 10.15 10.65 -9.99
C PRO A 211 11.67 10.86 -10.08
N GLY A 212 12.45 10.15 -9.25
CA GLY A 212 13.91 10.27 -9.20
C GLY A 212 14.58 9.02 -8.62
N PRO A 213 15.92 9.00 -8.55
CA PRO A 213 16.67 7.92 -7.92
C PRO A 213 16.26 7.72 -6.46
N THR A 214 16.05 6.47 -6.11
CA THR A 214 15.64 6.00 -4.78
C THR A 214 16.80 5.31 -4.06
N LEU A 215 16.63 5.02 -2.77
CA LEU A 215 17.54 4.15 -2.02
C LEU A 215 17.79 2.81 -2.75
N LEU A 216 16.76 2.25 -3.39
CA LEU A 216 16.85 0.99 -4.13
C LEU A 216 17.82 1.12 -5.31
N ASP A 217 17.70 2.21 -6.09
CA ASP A 217 18.64 2.49 -7.19
C ASP A 217 20.08 2.64 -6.66
N ARG A 218 20.26 3.35 -5.54
CA ARG A 218 21.58 3.55 -4.91
C ARG A 218 22.19 2.25 -4.41
N CYS A 219 21.39 1.31 -3.91
CA CYS A 219 21.88 -0.01 -3.53
C CYS A 219 22.42 -0.78 -4.74
N LEU A 220 21.69 -0.79 -5.86
CA LEU A 220 22.15 -1.45 -7.08
C LEU A 220 23.42 -0.82 -7.65
N GLU A 221 23.52 0.52 -7.63
CA GLU A 221 24.74 1.26 -8.02
C GLU A 221 25.96 0.91 -7.15
N ALA A 222 25.74 0.44 -5.93
CA ALA A 222 26.76 0.02 -4.98
C ALA A 222 26.97 -1.51 -4.93
N ASP A 223 26.49 -2.25 -5.94
CA ASP A 223 26.55 -3.71 -6.01
C ASP A 223 25.88 -4.44 -4.83
N VAL A 224 24.86 -3.82 -4.22
CA VAL A 224 24.03 -4.41 -3.16
C VAL A 224 22.73 -4.91 -3.79
N ALA A 225 22.42 -6.21 -3.63
CA ALA A 225 21.20 -6.78 -4.16
C ALA A 225 19.96 -6.19 -3.45
N VAL A 226 18.89 -5.94 -4.21
CA VAL A 226 17.63 -5.42 -3.67
C VAL A 226 16.52 -6.44 -3.91
N TYR A 227 15.99 -6.99 -2.83
CA TYR A 227 14.93 -7.99 -2.83
C TYR A 227 13.62 -7.40 -2.32
N GLY A 228 12.61 -7.36 -3.19
CA GLY A 228 11.27 -6.89 -2.85
C GLY A 228 10.33 -8.02 -2.44
N VAL A 229 9.66 -7.89 -1.30
CA VAL A 229 8.63 -8.85 -0.85
C VAL A 229 7.28 -8.16 -0.72
N GLY A 230 6.23 -8.84 -1.19
CA GLY A 230 4.87 -8.34 -1.14
C GLY A 230 4.62 -7.28 -2.21
N LYS A 231 4.12 -6.12 -1.80
CA LYS A 231 3.72 -5.04 -2.72
C LYS A 231 4.84 -4.13 -3.19
N ILE A 232 6.08 -4.34 -2.73
CA ILE A 232 7.24 -3.51 -3.08
C ILE A 232 7.45 -3.39 -4.60
N ARG A 233 7.27 -4.50 -5.34
CA ARG A 233 7.34 -4.45 -6.82
C ARG A 233 6.38 -3.45 -7.44
N ASP A 234 5.13 -3.46 -6.97
CA ASP A 234 4.08 -2.59 -7.49
C ASP A 234 4.30 -1.14 -7.06
N ILE A 235 4.74 -0.91 -5.81
CA ILE A 235 4.95 0.42 -5.21
C ILE A 235 6.08 1.18 -5.90
N PHE A 236 7.16 0.48 -6.28
CA PHE A 236 8.30 1.07 -6.97
C PHE A 236 8.21 0.91 -8.50
N ALA A 237 7.10 0.41 -9.04
CA ALA A 237 6.92 0.13 -10.47
C ALA A 237 8.10 -0.64 -11.08
N GLU A 238 8.52 -1.71 -10.40
CA GLU A 238 9.67 -2.58 -10.76
C GLU A 238 11.06 -1.89 -10.75
N ARG A 239 11.14 -0.60 -10.41
CA ARG A 239 12.39 0.17 -10.36
C ARG A 239 13.26 -0.22 -9.17
N GLY A 240 14.56 -0.35 -9.42
CA GLY A 240 15.56 -0.54 -8.36
C GLY A 240 15.57 -1.93 -7.72
N LEU A 241 14.94 -2.93 -8.35
CA LEU A 241 14.82 -4.29 -7.80
C LEU A 241 15.72 -5.27 -8.56
N THR A 242 16.47 -6.09 -7.81
CA THR A 242 17.16 -7.27 -8.36
C THR A 242 16.17 -8.41 -8.60
N GLU A 243 15.31 -8.67 -7.62
CA GLU A 243 14.27 -9.68 -7.68
C GLU A 243 13.11 -9.25 -6.78
N ALA A 244 11.88 -9.63 -7.12
CA ALA A 244 10.74 -9.41 -6.24
C ALA A 244 9.68 -10.51 -6.37
N VAL A 245 9.03 -10.80 -5.24
CA VAL A 245 7.99 -11.83 -5.11
C VAL A 245 6.78 -11.29 -4.36
N TYR A 246 5.59 -11.69 -4.79
CA TYR A 246 4.35 -11.38 -4.09
C TYR A 246 4.18 -12.30 -2.87
N SER A 247 3.57 -11.77 -1.82
CA SER A 247 3.12 -12.53 -0.64
C SER A 247 1.59 -12.60 -0.60
N ASP A 248 1.07 -13.69 -0.04
CA ASP A 248 -0.38 -13.91 0.11
C ASP A 248 -0.92 -13.45 1.48
N SER A 249 -0.01 -13.28 2.44
CA SER A 249 -0.28 -12.86 3.82
C SER A 249 0.96 -12.26 4.44
N ASN A 250 0.81 -11.65 5.62
CA ASN A 250 1.96 -11.18 6.40
C ASN A 250 2.91 -12.33 6.77
N ASP A 251 2.38 -13.48 7.16
CA ASP A 251 3.17 -14.66 7.56
C ASP A 251 4.00 -15.21 6.39
N HIS A 252 3.37 -15.34 5.21
CA HIS A 252 4.08 -15.71 3.98
C HIS A 252 5.12 -14.65 3.58
N GLY A 253 4.81 -13.36 3.79
CA GLY A 253 5.76 -12.26 3.60
C GLY A 253 7.03 -12.46 4.43
N ILE A 254 6.89 -12.77 5.72
CA ILE A 254 8.02 -13.03 6.62
C ILE A 254 8.84 -14.25 6.17
N ASP A 255 8.18 -15.33 5.74
CA ASP A 255 8.88 -16.52 5.22
C ASP A 255 9.74 -16.19 3.99
N LEU A 256 9.21 -15.38 3.07
CA LEU A 256 9.94 -14.92 1.89
C LEU A 256 11.11 -14.00 2.27
N THR A 257 10.92 -13.10 3.24
CA THR A 257 11.98 -12.25 3.78
C THR A 257 13.13 -13.09 4.33
N LEU A 258 12.83 -14.11 5.15
CA LEU A 258 13.82 -15.03 5.70
C LEU A 258 14.53 -15.83 4.60
N GLY A 259 13.82 -16.21 3.55
CA GLY A 259 14.39 -16.83 2.36
C GLY A 259 15.44 -15.96 1.68
N TYR A 260 15.18 -14.65 1.55
CA TYR A 260 16.15 -13.70 0.98
C TYR A 260 17.33 -13.42 1.91
N LEU A 261 17.10 -13.30 3.22
CA LEU A 261 18.17 -13.06 4.21
C LEU A 261 19.22 -14.18 4.25
N ARG A 262 18.83 -15.42 3.91
CA ARG A 262 19.76 -16.57 3.83
C ARG A 262 20.64 -16.58 2.58
N ARG A 263 20.39 -15.71 1.60
CA ARG A 263 21.21 -15.64 0.39
C ARG A 263 22.55 -14.95 0.71
N PRO A 264 23.66 -15.38 0.11
CA PRO A 264 24.96 -14.81 0.39
C PRO A 264 25.12 -13.40 -0.19
N GLY A 265 25.93 -12.58 0.48
CA GLY A 265 26.32 -11.24 0.02
C GLY A 265 25.50 -10.11 0.65
N PRO A 266 25.92 -8.85 0.44
CA PRO A 266 25.19 -7.70 0.95
C PRO A 266 23.85 -7.55 0.23
N ALA A 267 22.77 -7.36 0.99
CA ALA A 267 21.44 -7.19 0.43
C ALA A 267 20.58 -6.20 1.22
N LEU A 268 19.73 -5.48 0.50
CA LEU A 268 18.54 -4.85 1.05
C LEU A 268 17.35 -5.76 0.79
N VAL A 269 16.81 -6.37 1.84
CA VAL A 269 15.49 -7.01 1.78
C VAL A 269 14.45 -5.98 2.22
N PHE A 270 13.61 -5.55 1.28
CA PHE A 270 12.53 -4.60 1.52
C PHE A 270 11.20 -5.35 1.44
N THR A 271 10.49 -5.44 2.57
CA THR A 271 9.25 -6.19 2.71
C THR A 271 8.10 -5.26 3.08
N ASN A 272 6.97 -5.37 2.37
CA ASN A 272 5.70 -4.78 2.80
C ASN A 272 4.75 -5.86 3.32
N LEU A 273 4.29 -5.72 4.56
CA LEU A 273 3.30 -6.57 5.22
C LEU A 273 1.92 -5.88 5.15
N VAL A 274 1.17 -6.15 4.08
CA VAL A 274 -0.02 -5.41 3.68
C VAL A 274 -1.32 -5.79 4.41
N ASP A 275 -1.34 -6.89 5.19
CA ASP A 275 -2.59 -7.34 5.80
C ASP A 275 -3.12 -6.36 6.86
N PHE A 276 -2.22 -5.65 7.54
CA PHE A 276 -2.56 -4.61 8.52
C PHE A 276 -3.54 -3.60 7.93
N ASP A 277 -3.16 -3.01 6.80
CA ASP A 277 -3.97 -2.05 6.07
C ASP A 277 -5.19 -2.72 5.39
N SER A 278 -4.92 -3.67 4.48
CA SER A 278 -5.93 -4.15 3.53
C SER A 278 -6.99 -5.10 4.11
N LYS A 279 -6.64 -5.85 5.18
CA LYS A 279 -7.55 -6.79 5.82
C LYS A 279 -8.17 -6.23 7.09
N TYR A 280 -7.54 -5.26 7.76
CA TYR A 280 -7.97 -4.81 9.09
C TYR A 280 -8.21 -3.31 9.20
N GLY A 281 -7.25 -2.47 8.79
CA GLY A 281 -7.32 -1.00 8.85
C GLY A 281 -8.53 -0.44 8.12
N HIS A 282 -8.55 -0.56 6.79
CA HIS A 282 -9.67 -0.11 5.95
C HIS A 282 -11.03 -0.74 6.28
N ARG A 283 -11.02 -1.86 7.01
CA ARG A 283 -12.24 -2.59 7.42
C ARG A 283 -12.72 -2.23 8.82
N ASN A 284 -12.00 -1.36 9.53
CA ASN A 284 -12.27 -1.00 10.91
C ASN A 284 -12.44 -2.24 11.82
N ASP A 285 -11.51 -3.20 11.67
CA ASP A 285 -11.46 -4.44 12.47
C ASP A 285 -10.31 -4.38 13.50
N PRO A 286 -10.50 -3.74 14.67
CA PRO A 286 -9.46 -3.62 15.67
C PRO A 286 -9.07 -4.98 16.26
N GLN A 287 -9.98 -5.96 16.36
CA GLN A 287 -9.64 -7.29 16.84
C GLN A 287 -8.75 -8.05 15.85
N GLY A 288 -9.03 -7.93 14.55
CA GLY A 288 -8.19 -8.48 13.49
C GLY A 288 -6.82 -7.82 13.43
N TYR A 289 -6.78 -6.50 13.54
CA TYR A 289 -5.54 -5.72 13.57
C TYR A 289 -4.66 -6.18 14.75
N ALA A 290 -5.21 -6.23 15.97
CA ALA A 290 -4.50 -6.67 17.16
C ALA A 290 -3.91 -8.09 17.01
N ARG A 291 -4.68 -9.04 16.49
CA ARG A 291 -4.19 -10.41 16.22
C ARG A 291 -3.03 -10.42 15.23
N ALA A 292 -3.07 -9.57 14.20
CA ALA A 292 -1.98 -9.46 13.24
C ALA A 292 -0.71 -8.87 13.88
N VAL A 293 -0.86 -7.90 14.80
CA VAL A 293 0.26 -7.31 15.53
C VAL A 293 0.93 -8.36 16.44
N GLU A 294 0.14 -9.14 17.17
CA GLU A 294 0.65 -10.23 18.02
C GLU A 294 1.28 -11.37 17.21
N ALA A 295 0.74 -11.67 16.02
CA ALA A 295 1.33 -12.65 15.11
C ALA A 295 2.70 -12.19 14.58
N LEU A 296 2.83 -10.92 14.19
CA LEU A 296 4.11 -10.33 13.80
C LEU A 296 5.12 -10.39 14.96
N ASP A 297 4.71 -10.01 16.17
CA ASP A 297 5.55 -10.03 17.36
C ASP A 297 6.20 -11.41 17.59
N GLY A 298 5.40 -12.48 17.45
CA GLY A 298 5.88 -13.86 17.56
C GLY A 298 6.93 -14.27 16.53
N ARG A 299 6.99 -13.58 15.38
CA ARG A 299 7.96 -13.85 14.30
C ARG A 299 9.22 -12.99 14.37
N LEU A 300 9.22 -11.89 15.14
CA LEU A 300 10.38 -10.97 15.22
C LEU A 300 11.68 -11.63 15.70
N PRO A 301 11.69 -12.52 16.72
CA PRO A 301 12.93 -13.16 17.15
C PRO A 301 13.61 -13.96 16.02
N GLU A 302 12.82 -14.60 15.16
CA GLU A 302 13.34 -15.34 13.99
C GLU A 302 13.98 -14.40 12.96
N LEU A 303 13.32 -13.28 12.67
CA LEU A 303 13.86 -12.26 11.75
C LEU A 303 15.18 -11.67 12.25
N ILE A 304 15.24 -11.30 13.53
CA ILE A 304 16.46 -10.71 14.13
C ILE A 304 17.62 -11.71 14.10
N ALA A 305 17.35 -12.97 14.44
CA ALA A 305 18.38 -14.02 14.40
C ALA A 305 18.93 -14.28 12.99
N ALA A 306 18.15 -13.99 11.94
CA ALA A 306 18.53 -14.21 10.55
C ALA A 306 19.38 -13.07 9.93
N LEU A 307 19.61 -11.95 10.64
CA LEU A 307 20.29 -10.78 10.09
C LEU A 307 21.80 -10.97 9.85
N ASP A 308 22.45 -11.94 10.50
CA ASP A 308 23.89 -12.25 10.36
C ASP A 308 24.81 -11.00 10.41
N GLY A 309 24.63 -10.14 11.43
CA GLY A 309 25.38 -8.89 11.58
C GLY A 309 24.81 -7.68 10.80
N GLY A 310 23.68 -7.86 10.12
CA GLY A 310 22.87 -6.80 9.53
C GLY A 310 21.95 -6.09 10.52
N VAL A 311 21.14 -5.16 10.02
CA VAL A 311 20.21 -4.36 10.83
C VAL A 311 18.78 -4.49 10.29
N LEU A 312 17.84 -4.83 11.18
CA LEU A 312 16.41 -4.71 10.94
C LEU A 312 16.00 -3.26 11.18
N PHE A 313 15.27 -2.69 10.22
CA PHE A 313 14.43 -1.52 10.43
C PHE A 313 12.98 -1.96 10.26
N LEU A 314 12.16 -1.77 11.29
CA LEU A 314 10.71 -1.98 11.28
C LEU A 314 10.01 -0.63 11.40
N THR A 315 9.07 -0.38 10.50
CA THR A 315 8.31 0.87 10.47
C THR A 315 6.91 0.67 9.88
N GLY A 316 6.14 1.75 9.80
CA GLY A 316 4.96 1.86 8.94
C GLY A 316 5.17 2.98 7.92
N ASP A 317 4.31 3.05 6.91
CA ASP A 317 4.31 4.10 5.89
C ASP A 317 3.29 5.21 6.16
N HIS A 318 2.18 4.89 6.80
CA HIS A 318 1.18 5.83 7.32
C HIS A 318 0.42 5.18 8.51
N GLY A 319 -0.69 5.79 8.96
CA GLY A 319 -1.67 5.14 9.84
C GLY A 319 -2.90 4.64 9.08
N CYS A 320 -3.69 3.77 9.71
CA CYS A 320 -5.07 3.48 9.33
C CYS A 320 -5.82 3.01 10.58
N ASP A 321 -6.28 3.97 11.37
CA ASP A 321 -6.87 3.71 12.69
C ASP A 321 -8.19 2.94 12.57
N PRO A 322 -8.23 1.64 12.97
CA PRO A 322 -9.38 0.77 12.75
C PRO A 322 -10.54 1.07 13.71
N THR A 323 -10.44 2.11 14.53
CA THR A 323 -11.46 2.50 15.52
C THR A 323 -12.24 3.75 15.11
N THR A 324 -11.92 4.33 13.95
CA THR A 324 -12.58 5.54 13.44
C THR A 324 -13.69 5.19 12.44
N PRO A 325 -14.65 6.10 12.16
CA PRO A 325 -15.62 5.90 11.09
C PRO A 325 -15.01 5.99 9.67
N SER A 326 -13.79 6.51 9.55
CA SER A 326 -13.09 6.62 8.27
C SER A 326 -12.80 5.23 7.71
N THR A 327 -12.75 5.12 6.40
CA THR A 327 -12.22 3.93 5.71
C THR A 327 -11.03 4.30 4.83
N ASP A 328 -10.49 5.52 5.01
CA ASP A 328 -9.27 6.02 4.40
C ASP A 328 -8.10 5.87 5.41
N HIS A 329 -6.87 6.04 4.95
CA HIS A 329 -5.70 6.10 5.82
C HIS A 329 -5.79 7.29 6.80
N SER A 330 -5.02 7.23 7.88
CA SER A 330 -4.85 8.32 8.83
C SER A 330 -3.44 8.92 8.77
N ARG A 331 -3.36 10.26 8.76
CA ARG A 331 -2.11 11.00 8.88
C ARG A 331 -1.56 10.85 10.29
N GLU A 332 -0.58 9.96 10.46
CA GLU A 332 0.04 9.63 11.74
C GLU A 332 1.56 9.62 11.64
N ARG A 333 2.25 9.74 12.77
CA ARG A 333 3.66 9.34 12.82
C ARG A 333 3.74 7.82 12.74
N THR A 334 4.83 7.32 12.19
CA THR A 334 5.11 5.88 12.13
C THR A 334 6.27 5.54 13.05
N PRO A 335 6.35 4.30 13.57
CA PRO A 335 7.44 3.89 14.44
C PRO A 335 8.72 3.72 13.63
N LEU A 336 9.86 4.03 14.20
CA LEU A 336 11.14 3.48 13.79
C LEU A 336 11.59 2.55 14.90
N LEU A 337 11.65 1.25 14.64
CA LEU A 337 12.22 0.26 15.55
C LEU A 337 13.41 -0.41 14.83
N ALA A 338 14.55 -0.50 15.49
CA ALA A 338 15.74 -1.09 14.93
C ALA A 338 16.42 -2.09 15.88
N ALA A 339 16.98 -3.15 15.31
CA ALA A 339 17.76 -4.17 16.00
C ALA A 339 18.84 -4.75 15.06
N GLY A 340 20.00 -5.09 15.59
CA GLY A 340 21.12 -5.67 14.86
C GLY A 340 22.35 -5.83 15.74
#